data_AF-A0AAC9YY92-F1
#
_entry.id   AF-A0AAC9YY92-F1
#
_cell.length_a   1.000
_cell.length_b   1.000
_cell.length_c   1.000
_cell.angle_alpha   90.00
_cell.angle_beta   90.00
_cell.angle_gamma   90.00
#
_symmetry.space_group_name_H-M   'P 1'
#
loop_
_entity.id
_entity.type
_entity.pdbx_description
1 polymer ?
#
loop_
_entity_poly.entity_id
_entity_poly.type
_entity_poly.pdbx_seq_one_letter_code
_entity_poly.pdbx_strand_id
1 'polypeptide(L)'
;MIEIIDSEFSRQFQTKVNNETAFIEYSVQDIKIFLTRIYIPENAEATFFDDFMKKVLENIAERRLKVVPTCSKAVSFFRKNKEYQGMLSVGIRV
;
A
#
# COMPACT_ATOMS: atom_id res chain seq x y z
N MET A 1 -14.99 5.52 6.27
CA MET A 1 -13.58 5.53 6.68
C MET A 1 -13.10 4.09 6.54
N ILE A 2 -12.09 3.82 5.70
CA ILE A 2 -11.56 2.46 5.54
C ILE A 2 -10.75 2.13 6.79
N GLU A 3 -11.11 1.05 7.47
CA GLU A 3 -10.34 0.50 8.59
C GLU A 3 -9.30 -0.48 8.04
N ILE A 4 -8.04 -0.29 8.42
CA ILE A 4 -6.94 -1.16 8.01
C ILE A 4 -6.38 -1.89 9.23
N ILE A 5 -6.04 -3.16 9.03
CA ILE A 5 -5.34 -3.99 10.00
C ILE A 5 -3.94 -4.22 9.45
N ASP A 6 -2.91 -3.76 10.15
CA ASP A 6 -1.54 -4.16 9.87
C ASP A 6 -1.25 -5.49 10.59
N SER A 7 -1.23 -6.58 9.84
CA SER A 7 -0.91 -7.90 10.34
C SER A 7 0.54 -8.22 10.02
N GLU A 8 1.42 -7.96 10.99
CA GLU A 8 2.86 -8.24 10.89
C GLU A 8 3.15 -9.73 10.70
N PHE A 9 2.32 -10.62 11.26
CA PHE A 9 2.46 -12.08 11.11
C PHE A 9 2.34 -12.50 9.64
N SER A 10 1.31 -12.03 8.94
CA SER A 10 1.13 -12.27 7.51
C SER A 10 1.89 -11.30 6.61
N ARG A 11 2.51 -10.26 7.20
CA ARG A 11 3.14 -9.13 6.51
C ARG A 11 2.20 -8.47 5.50
N GLN A 12 1.00 -8.14 5.97
CA GLN A 12 -0.05 -7.59 5.12
C GLN A 12 -0.76 -6.46 5.84
N PHE A 13 -0.99 -5.37 5.12
CA PHE A 13 -2.10 -4.48 5.42
C PHE A 13 -3.36 -5.09 4.85
N GLN A 14 -4.39 -5.26 5.67
CA GLN A 14 -5.65 -5.92 5.29
C GLN A 14 -6.83 -4.99 5.54
N THR A 15 -7.87 -5.13 4.72
CA THR A 15 -9.18 -4.54 4.99
C THR A 15 -10.29 -5.41 4.41
N LYS A 16 -11.52 -5.20 4.88
CA LYS A 16 -12.70 -5.90 4.37
C LYS A 16 -13.39 -5.08 3.29
N VAL A 17 -13.74 -5.76 2.20
CA VAL A 17 -14.59 -5.22 1.13
C VAL A 17 -15.57 -6.31 0.73
N ASN A 18 -16.87 -6.03 0.84
CA ASN A 18 -17.94 -6.96 0.42
C ASN A 18 -17.75 -8.41 0.92
N ASN A 19 -17.42 -8.57 2.21
CA ASN A 19 -17.11 -9.83 2.91
C ASN A 19 -15.82 -10.56 2.47
N GLU A 20 -15.09 -10.02 1.51
CA GLU A 20 -13.77 -10.49 1.11
C GLU A 20 -12.65 -9.65 1.74
N THR A 21 -11.43 -10.18 1.71
CA THR A 21 -10.25 -9.51 2.29
C THR A 21 -9.38 -8.97 1.17
N ALA A 22 -9.26 -7.65 1.08
CA ALA A 22 -8.25 -7.01 0.27
C ALA A 22 -6.95 -6.90 1.07
N PHE A 23 -5.80 -7.03 0.41
CA PHE A 23 -4.52 -6.90 1.09
C PHE A 23 -3.42 -6.26 0.24
N ILE A 24 -2.50 -5.60 0.94
CA ILE A 24 -1.19 -5.18 0.43
C ILE A 24 -0.14 -5.93 1.23
N GLU A 25 0.52 -6.87 0.57
CA GLU A 25 1.66 -7.60 1.13
C GLU A 25 2.90 -6.73 1.11
N TYR A 26 3.69 -6.84 2.17
CA TYR A 26 4.93 -6.10 2.30
C TYR A 26 6.11 -6.93 2.82
N SER A 27 7.30 -6.40 2.63
CA SER A 27 8.49 -6.78 3.40
C SER A 27 9.18 -5.53 3.93
N VAL A 28 9.82 -5.63 5.10
CA VAL A 28 10.56 -4.53 5.72
C VAL A 28 12.04 -4.88 5.73
N GLN A 29 12.88 -3.93 5.31
CA GLN A 29 14.32 -4.01 5.41
C GLN A 29 14.86 -2.61 5.72
N ASP A 30 15.64 -2.49 6.79
CA ASP A 30 16.08 -1.20 7.34
C ASP A 30 14.88 -0.24 7.50
N ILE A 31 15.01 0.99 7.01
CA ILE A 31 13.94 1.99 7.02
C ILE A 31 13.01 1.89 5.80
N LYS A 32 13.04 0.79 5.04
CA LYS A 32 12.28 0.62 3.81
C LYS A 32 11.18 -0.42 3.96
N ILE A 33 10.03 -0.12 3.38
CA ILE A 33 8.92 -1.05 3.21
C ILE A 33 8.67 -1.30 1.72
N PHE A 34 8.72 -2.55 1.31
CA PHE A 34 8.54 -2.97 -0.08
C PHE A 34 7.12 -3.47 -0.26
N LEU A 35 6.36 -2.90 -1.20
CA LEU A 35 4.98 -3.33 -1.50
C LEU A 35 4.99 -4.40 -2.59
N THR A 36 5.04 -5.66 -2.18
CA THR A 36 5.40 -6.82 -3.03
C THR A 36 4.22 -7.38 -3.80
N ARG A 37 3.02 -7.35 -3.22
CA ARG A 37 1.80 -7.87 -3.85
C ARG A 37 0.58 -7.08 -3.39
N ILE A 38 -0.35 -6.83 -4.31
CA ILE A 38 -1.63 -6.19 -4.01
C ILE A 38 -2.74 -7.07 -4.53
N TYR A 39 -3.71 -7.39 -3.67
CA TYR A 39 -4.93 -8.09 -4.02
C TYR A 39 -6.13 -7.21 -3.68
N ILE A 40 -6.99 -7.00 -4.68
CA ILE A 40 -8.25 -6.27 -4.56
C ILE A 40 -9.34 -7.19 -5.12
N PRO A 41 -10.35 -7.55 -4.33
CA PRO A 41 -11.51 -8.31 -4.79
C PRO A 41 -12.19 -7.65 -5.99
N GLU A 42 -12.72 -8.46 -6.92
CA GLU A 42 -13.33 -7.97 -8.17
C GLU A 42 -14.63 -7.18 -7.92
N ASN A 43 -15.31 -7.47 -6.83
CA ASN A 43 -16.51 -6.77 -6.38
C ASN A 43 -16.22 -5.42 -5.71
N ALA A 44 -14.96 -4.99 -5.61
CA ALA A 44 -14.60 -3.70 -5.05
C ALA A 44 -14.97 -2.56 -6.02
N GLU A 45 -15.39 -1.43 -5.47
CA GLU A 45 -15.66 -0.22 -6.26
C GLU A 45 -14.37 0.31 -6.92
N ALA A 46 -14.51 1.04 -8.03
CA ALA A 46 -13.36 1.53 -8.81
C ALA A 46 -12.41 2.43 -8.01
N THR A 47 -12.92 3.16 -7.01
CA THR A 47 -12.15 4.06 -6.14
C THR A 47 -11.48 3.36 -4.97
N PHE A 48 -11.91 2.13 -4.63
CA PHE A 48 -11.49 1.42 -3.43
C PHE A 48 -9.96 1.25 -3.35
N PHE A 49 -9.33 0.90 -4.47
CA PHE A 49 -7.87 0.71 -4.50
C PHE A 49 -7.13 2.00 -4.11
N ASP A 50 -7.54 3.14 -4.65
CA ASP A 50 -6.88 4.41 -4.37
C ASP A 50 -7.07 4.78 -2.89
N ASP A 51 -8.28 4.63 -2.34
CA ASP A 51 -8.56 4.94 -0.93
C ASP A 51 -7.83 4.00 0.04
N PHE A 52 -7.77 2.70 -0.28
CA PHE A 52 -7.05 1.73 0.53
C PHE A 52 -5.54 2.00 0.53
N MET A 53 -4.97 2.29 -0.65
CA MET A 53 -3.54 2.61 -0.76
C MET A 53 -3.19 3.87 0.03
N LYS A 54 -4.01 4.93 -0.06
CA LYS A 54 -3.81 6.16 0.74
C LYS A 54 -3.81 5.86 2.23
N LYS A 55 -4.74 5.01 2.71
CA LYS A 55 -4.81 4.66 4.13
C LYS A 55 -3.60 3.87 4.60
N VAL A 56 -3.10 2.96 3.77
CA VAL A 56 -1.85 2.24 4.03
C VAL A 56 -0.65 3.19 4.05
N LEU A 57 -0.60 4.17 3.16
CA LEU A 57 0.47 5.18 3.15
C LEU A 57 0.45 6.07 4.40
N GLU A 58 -0.72 6.44 4.93
CA GLU A 58 -0.82 7.14 6.23
C GLU A 58 -0.16 6.33 7.35
N ASN A 59 -0.46 5.03 7.46
CA ASN A 59 0.14 4.16 8.47
C ASN A 59 1.67 4.02 8.28
N ILE A 60 2.13 3.89 7.04
CA ILE A 60 3.56 3.84 6.72
C ILE A 60 4.26 5.14 7.12
N ALA A 61 3.61 6.29 6.89
CA ALA A 61 4.16 7.60 7.24
C ALA A 61 4.32 7.76 8.77
N GLU A 62 3.34 7.31 9.56
CA GLU A 62 3.41 7.28 11.03
C GLU A 62 4.61 6.47 11.53
N ARG A 63 4.93 5.37 10.83
CA ARG A 63 6.09 4.51 11.10
C ARG A 63 7.41 5.07 10.58
N ARG A 64 7.39 6.21 9.88
CA ARG A 64 8.57 6.86 9.27
C ARG A 64 9.34 5.98 8.28
N LEU A 65 8.67 5.01 7.65
CA LEU A 65 9.28 4.13 6.66
C LEU A 65 9.24 4.74 5.25
N LYS A 66 10.23 4.40 4.43
CA LYS A 66 10.29 4.76 3.01
C LYS A 66 9.75 3.66 2.14
N VAL A 67 8.90 4.00 1.18
CA VAL A 67 8.21 3.03 0.33
C VAL A 67 9.07 2.64 -0.88
N VAL A 68 9.08 1.34 -1.18
CA VAL A 68 9.59 0.78 -2.42
C VAL A 68 8.45 0.03 -3.14
N PRO A 69 7.80 0.64 -4.15
CA PRO A 69 6.71 0.01 -4.88
C PRO A 69 7.28 -1.06 -5.83
N THR A 70 7.20 -2.33 -5.43
CA THR A 70 7.80 -3.44 -6.18
C THR A 70 6.81 -4.04 -7.19
N CYS A 71 5.52 -4.09 -6.88
CA CYS A 71 4.51 -4.54 -7.82
C CYS A 71 4.00 -3.41 -8.75
N SER A 72 3.59 -3.79 -9.96
CA SER A 72 3.12 -2.86 -11.00
C SER A 72 1.96 -1.98 -10.56
N LYS A 73 1.03 -2.51 -9.75
CA LYS A 73 -0.14 -1.78 -9.25
C LYS A 73 0.27 -0.64 -8.30
N ALA A 74 1.25 -0.89 -7.43
CA ALA A 74 1.83 0.14 -6.57
C ALA A 74 2.57 1.20 -7.39
N VAL A 75 3.40 0.78 -8.35
CA VAL A 75 4.13 1.70 -9.25
C VAL A 75 3.16 2.63 -9.99
N SER A 76 2.08 2.08 -10.55
CA SER A 76 1.05 2.86 -11.24
C SER A 76 0.35 3.85 -10.31
N PHE A 77 0.10 3.49 -9.05
CA PHE A 77 -0.46 4.41 -8.06
C PHE A 77 0.44 5.63 -7.85
N PHE A 78 1.74 5.43 -7.62
CA PHE A 78 2.67 6.54 -7.38
C PHE A 78 2.91 7.40 -8.65
N ARG A 79 2.80 6.83 -9.85
CA ARG A 79 2.82 7.60 -11.11
C ARG A 79 1.64 8.58 -11.21
N LYS A 80 0.45 8.10 -10.85
CA LYS A 80 -0.80 8.88 -10.92
C LYS A 80 -0.87 9.94 -9.81
N ASN A 81 -0.40 9.62 -8.61
CA ASN A 81 -0.55 10.45 -7.42
C ASN A 81 0.82 11.00 -6.96
N LYS A 82 1.25 12.10 -7.60
CA LYS A 82 2.60 12.69 -7.43
C LYS A 82 2.87 13.22 -6.02
N GLU A 83 1.82 13.58 -5.29
CA GLU A 83 1.89 14.05 -3.90
C GLU A 83 2.52 13.02 -2.94
N TYR A 84 2.47 11.72 -3.29
CA TYR A 84 3.08 10.66 -2.48
C TYR A 84 4.55 10.37 -2.83
N GLN A 85 5.13 11.03 -3.84
CA GLN A 85 6.53 10.77 -4.24
C GLN A 85 7.54 11.01 -3.11
N GLY A 86 7.27 11.93 -2.17
CA GLY A 86 8.14 12.18 -1.01
C GLY A 86 8.27 10.99 -0.04
N MET A 87 7.36 10.02 -0.13
CA MET A 87 7.40 8.79 0.66
C MET A 87 8.33 7.73 0.08
N LEU A 88 8.71 7.85 -1.19
CA LEU A 88 9.55 6.87 -1.85
C LEU A 88 10.96 6.84 -1.26
N SER A 89 11.58 5.65 -1.26
CA SER A 89 13.00 5.52 -0.99
C SER A 89 13.82 6.32 -2.00
N VAL A 90 14.96 6.86 -1.55
CA VAL A 90 15.92 7.55 -2.42
C VAL A 90 16.30 6.65 -3.60
N GLY A 91 16.38 7.24 -4.79
CA GLY A 91 16.77 6.56 -6.03
C GLY A 91 15.61 5.89 -6.79
N ILE A 92 14.44 5.73 -6.18
CA ILE A 92 13.27 5.20 -6.87
C ILE A 92 12.70 6.27 -7.81
N ARG A 93 12.49 5.91 -9.08
CA ARG A 93 11.83 6.72 -10.10
C ARG A 93 10.65 5.92 -10.66
N VAL A 94 9.47 6.51 -10.59
CA VAL A 94 8.21 5.91 -11.05
C VAL A 94 7.55 6.82 -12.06
#